data_AF-A0A0R2CDX9-F1
#
_entry.id   AF-A0A0R2CDX9-F1
#
_cell.length_a   1.000
_cell.length_b   1.000
_cell.length_c   1.000
_cell.angle_alpha   90.00
_cell.angle_beta   90.00
_cell.angle_gamma   90.00
#
_symmetry.space_group_name_H-M   'P 1'
#
loop_
_entity.id
_entity.type
_entity.pdbx_description
1 polymer ?
#
loop_
_entity_poly.entity_id
_entity_poly.type
_entity_poly.pdbx_seq_one_letter_code
_entity_poly.pdbx_strand_id
1 'polypeptide(L)'
;MKTKFIVEQPHPKWFSMSDCSKSLANEFLTFIIDYCIKQDIPFKTRVIDEIQNDYRLVHECLLHRICVVCGKPHADIHHIDTVGRGFNRNKINHVGKRVLPLCRNCHQQFHSMGAITFFQQNKIIPIKLTEDDVISLNLESKKQVEYYQENKNGNYKS
;
A
#
# COMPACT_ATOMS: atom_id res chain seq x y z
N MET A 1 20.31 -11.38 -7.82
CA MET A 1 19.36 -10.24 -7.89
C MET A 1 20.03 -8.91 -8.24
N LYS A 2 21.08 -8.48 -7.52
CA LYS A 2 21.78 -7.21 -7.81
C LYS A 2 22.32 -7.09 -9.25
N THR A 3 22.95 -8.16 -9.76
CA THR A 3 23.39 -8.19 -11.16
C THR A 3 22.22 -8.04 -12.13
N LYS A 4 21.09 -8.69 -11.86
CA LYS A 4 19.87 -8.62 -12.68
C LYS A 4 19.30 -7.19 -12.69
N PHE A 5 19.19 -6.56 -11.53
CA PHE A 5 18.80 -5.16 -11.42
C PHE A 5 19.71 -4.25 -12.25
N ILE A 6 21.04 -4.41 -12.14
CA ILE A 6 22.01 -3.57 -12.84
C ILE A 6 21.91 -3.71 -14.36
N VAL A 7 21.77 -4.93 -14.88
CA VAL A 7 21.70 -5.16 -16.34
C VAL A 7 20.36 -4.75 -16.96
N GLU A 8 19.30 -4.61 -16.15
CA GLU A 8 17.99 -4.14 -16.60
C GLU A 8 17.89 -2.61 -16.64
N GLN A 9 18.88 -1.89 -16.11
CA GLN A 9 18.93 -0.43 -16.18
C GLN A 9 19.42 0.06 -17.55
N PRO A 10 18.95 1.23 -18.04
CA PRO A 10 19.44 1.83 -19.29
C PRO A 10 20.95 2.09 -19.30
N HIS A 11 21.52 2.35 -18.12
CA HIS A 11 22.95 2.57 -17.92
C HIS A 11 23.46 1.68 -16.77
N PRO A 12 23.87 0.44 -17.07
CA PRO A 12 24.34 -0.51 -16.06
C PRO A 12 25.56 0.02 -15.30
N LYS A 13 25.39 0.30 -14.00
CA LYS A 13 26.47 0.75 -13.12
C LYS A 13 26.47 -0.07 -11.84
N TRP A 14 27.66 -0.50 -11.44
CA TRP A 14 27.83 -1.14 -10.15
C TRP A 14 27.65 -0.13 -9.00
N PHE A 15 27.04 -0.56 -7.92
CA PHE A 15 26.88 0.22 -6.69
C PHE A 15 27.17 -0.64 -5.47
N SER A 16 27.46 -0.05 -4.32
CA SER A 16 27.50 -0.77 -3.03
C SER A 16 26.26 -0.44 -2.21
N MET A 17 25.69 -1.42 -1.49
CA MET A 17 24.60 -1.12 -0.55
C MET A 17 25.08 -0.29 0.64
N SER A 18 26.37 -0.41 1.00
CA SER A 18 26.98 0.35 2.09
C SER A 18 27.29 1.81 1.74
N ASP A 19 27.23 2.16 0.45
CA ASP A 19 27.65 3.46 -0.08
C ASP A 19 26.82 3.80 -1.33
N CYS A 20 25.49 3.77 -1.19
CA CYS A 20 24.57 4.21 -2.23
C CYS A 20 23.61 5.27 -1.72
N SER A 21 23.03 6.03 -2.64
CA SER A 21 21.98 6.99 -2.30
C SER A 21 20.74 6.25 -1.78
N LYS A 22 19.97 6.93 -0.92
CA LYS A 22 18.69 6.40 -0.45
C LYS A 22 17.73 6.06 -1.60
N SER A 23 17.74 6.85 -2.67
CA SER A 23 16.92 6.58 -3.87
C SER A 23 17.30 5.25 -4.49
N LEU A 24 18.59 5.03 -4.76
CA LEU A 24 19.06 3.80 -5.40
C LEU A 24 18.83 2.56 -4.51
N ALA A 25 19.00 2.72 -3.20
CA ALA A 25 18.67 1.67 -2.24
C ALA A 25 17.18 1.29 -2.30
N ASN A 26 16.29 2.28 -2.36
CA ASN A 26 14.85 2.05 -2.46
C ASN A 26 14.46 1.41 -3.80
N GLU A 27 14.98 1.91 -4.92
CA GLU A 27 14.74 1.35 -6.25
C GLU A 27 15.17 -0.13 -6.32
N PHE A 28 16.32 -0.46 -5.74
CA PHE A 28 16.78 -1.84 -5.69
C PHE A 28 15.93 -2.71 -4.78
N LEU A 29 15.44 -2.17 -3.65
CA LEU A 29 14.53 -2.89 -2.74
C LEU A 29 13.19 -3.18 -3.42
N THR A 30 12.57 -2.18 -4.07
CA THR A 30 11.35 -2.36 -4.87
C THR A 30 11.55 -3.41 -5.95
N PHE A 31 12.68 -3.39 -6.66
CA PHE A 31 13.01 -4.42 -7.64
C PHE A 31 13.03 -5.84 -7.05
N ILE A 32 13.64 -6.01 -5.86
CA ILE A 32 13.69 -7.32 -5.19
C ILE A 32 12.28 -7.78 -4.83
N ILE A 33 11.47 -6.88 -4.24
CA ILE A 33 10.08 -7.16 -3.86
C ILE A 33 9.27 -7.58 -5.10
N ASP A 34 9.34 -6.79 -6.17
CA ASP A 34 8.68 -7.08 -7.45
C ASP A 34 9.09 -8.42 -8.03
N TYR A 35 10.38 -8.73 -8.00
CA TYR A 35 10.89 -9.99 -8.50
C TYR A 35 10.35 -11.16 -7.68
N CYS A 36 10.36 -11.05 -6.35
CA CYS A 36 9.82 -12.08 -5.47
C CYS A 36 8.33 -12.34 -5.74
N ILE A 37 7.52 -11.29 -5.95
CA ILE A 37 6.10 -11.43 -6.29
C ILE A 37 5.93 -12.09 -7.65
N LYS A 38 6.62 -11.59 -8.68
CA LYS A 38 6.51 -12.10 -10.05
C LYS A 38 6.88 -13.57 -10.18
N GLN A 39 7.76 -14.06 -9.31
CA GLN A 39 8.25 -15.44 -9.32
C GLN A 39 7.59 -16.31 -8.25
N ASP A 40 6.56 -15.80 -7.55
CA ASP A 40 5.89 -16.48 -6.43
C ASP A 40 6.89 -17.00 -5.38
N ILE A 41 7.98 -16.26 -5.15
CA ILE A 41 9.01 -16.60 -4.17
C ILE A 41 8.54 -16.07 -2.81
N PRO A 42 8.24 -16.95 -1.84
CA PRO A 42 7.88 -16.52 -0.50
C PRO A 42 9.11 -15.88 0.16
N PHE A 43 9.00 -14.62 0.56
CA PHE A 43 10.07 -13.95 1.30
C PHE A 43 9.63 -13.73 2.74
N LYS A 44 10.54 -14.03 3.69
CA LYS A 44 10.29 -13.72 5.10
C LYS A 44 10.31 -12.22 5.27
N THR A 45 9.20 -11.70 5.75
CA THR A 45 9.00 -10.34 6.24
C THR A 45 9.91 -9.97 7.41
N ARG A 46 11.00 -10.69 7.75
CA ARG A 46 11.87 -10.27 8.88
C ARG A 46 12.51 -8.89 8.67
N VAL A 47 12.75 -8.49 7.42
CA VAL A 47 13.16 -7.11 7.09
C VAL A 47 11.99 -6.14 7.22
N ILE A 48 10.77 -6.60 6.94
CA ILE A 48 9.51 -5.89 7.18
C ILE A 48 9.23 -5.77 8.70
N ASP A 49 9.66 -6.73 9.51
CA ASP A 49 9.58 -6.73 10.97
C ASP A 49 10.60 -5.76 11.58
N GLU A 50 11.71 -5.46 10.90
CA GLU A 50 12.68 -4.44 11.31
C GLU A 50 12.31 -3.03 10.82
N ILE A 51 11.50 -2.94 9.76
CA ILE A 51 10.90 -1.71 9.20
C ILE A 51 9.48 -1.53 9.79
N GLN A 52 9.29 -1.89 11.06
CA GLN A 52 7.99 -1.80 11.75
C GLN A 52 7.55 -0.35 11.95
N ASN A 53 6.26 -0.08 11.70
CA ASN A 53 5.64 1.25 11.61
C ASN A 53 6.09 2.13 10.42
N ASP A 54 6.74 1.57 9.40
CA ASP A 54 7.03 2.36 8.21
C ASP A 54 5.80 2.42 7.30
N TYR A 55 5.17 3.59 7.29
CA TYR A 55 4.14 3.97 6.34
C TYR A 55 4.49 3.57 4.89
N ARG A 56 5.77 3.61 4.53
CA ARG A 56 6.26 3.28 3.19
C ARG A 56 6.05 1.83 2.81
N LEU A 57 6.25 0.90 3.75
CA LEU A 57 6.05 -0.52 3.44
C LEU A 57 4.59 -0.81 3.14
N VAL A 58 3.69 -0.32 4.00
CA VAL A 58 2.25 -0.55 3.83
C VAL A 58 1.77 0.10 2.53
N HIS A 59 2.31 1.28 2.20
CA HIS A 59 2.06 1.99 0.95
C HIS A 59 2.56 1.21 -0.28
N GLU A 60 3.78 0.69 -0.25
CA GLU A 60 4.33 -0.14 -1.33
C GLU A 60 3.52 -1.43 -1.51
N CYS A 61 3.20 -2.12 -0.41
CA CYS A 61 2.32 -3.29 -0.47
C CYS A 61 0.93 -2.95 -1.04
N LEU A 62 0.44 -1.72 -0.82
CA LEU A 62 -0.84 -1.28 -1.34
C LEU A 62 -0.78 -1.06 -2.85
N LEU A 63 0.24 -0.35 -3.34
CA LEU A 63 0.48 -0.10 -4.76
C LEU A 63 0.62 -1.41 -5.54
N HIS A 64 1.34 -2.38 -4.97
CA HIS A 64 1.62 -3.67 -5.61
C HIS A 64 0.57 -4.76 -5.30
N ARG A 65 -0.50 -4.43 -4.58
CA ARG A 65 -1.58 -5.36 -4.17
C ARG A 65 -1.05 -6.62 -3.49
N ILE A 66 -0.16 -6.45 -2.52
CA ILE A 66 0.45 -7.50 -1.69
C ILE A 66 -0.12 -7.44 -0.29
N CYS A 67 -0.44 -8.58 0.31
CA CYS A 67 -0.88 -8.63 1.69
C CYS A 67 0.25 -8.20 2.62
N VAL A 68 0.09 -7.09 3.33
CA VAL A 68 1.14 -6.58 4.23
C VAL A 68 1.44 -7.52 5.40
N VAL A 69 0.51 -8.42 5.71
CA VAL A 69 0.66 -9.39 6.81
C VAL A 69 1.42 -10.65 6.39
N CYS A 70 1.14 -11.19 5.20
CA CYS A 70 1.68 -12.49 4.79
C CYS A 70 2.43 -12.51 3.45
N GLY A 71 2.55 -11.37 2.77
CA GLY A 71 3.26 -11.24 1.50
C GLY A 71 2.55 -11.84 0.29
N LYS A 72 1.35 -12.41 0.45
CA LYS A 72 0.60 -13.01 -0.67
C LYS A 72 0.11 -11.96 -1.66
N PRO A 73 0.18 -12.24 -2.98
CA PRO A 73 -0.34 -11.33 -4.00
C PRO A 73 -1.88 -11.26 -3.98
N HIS A 74 -2.44 -10.37 -4.78
CA HIS A 74 -3.88 -10.15 -4.93
C HIS A 74 -4.58 -9.73 -3.64
N ALA A 75 -3.94 -8.84 -2.88
CA ALA A 75 -4.56 -8.24 -1.71
C ALA A 75 -5.74 -7.33 -2.09
N ASP A 76 -6.77 -7.37 -1.26
CA ASP A 76 -7.87 -6.42 -1.25
C ASP A 76 -7.49 -5.15 -0.48
N ILE A 77 -8.11 -4.01 -0.84
CA ILE A 77 -7.99 -2.77 -0.08
C ILE A 77 -9.00 -2.82 1.07
N HIS A 78 -8.53 -3.26 2.22
CA HIS A 78 -9.33 -3.38 3.42
C HIS A 78 -9.49 -2.02 4.10
N HIS A 79 -10.72 -1.58 4.29
CA HIS A 79 -11.05 -0.31 4.92
C HIS A 79 -11.17 -0.48 6.44
N ILE A 80 -10.42 0.33 7.20
CA ILE A 80 -10.45 0.31 8.67
C ILE A 80 -11.60 1.15 9.21
N ASP A 81 -11.83 2.31 8.59
CA ASP A 81 -12.92 3.17 8.98
C ASP A 81 -14.24 2.52 8.55
N THR A 82 -15.15 2.30 9.51
CA THR A 82 -16.50 1.84 9.20
C THR A 82 -17.12 2.83 8.21
N VAL A 83 -17.43 2.37 7.00
CA VAL A 83 -18.27 3.12 6.08
C VAL A 83 -19.64 3.19 6.73
N GLY A 84 -19.94 4.28 7.44
CA GLY A 84 -21.11 4.41 8.30
C GLY A 84 -22.40 4.01 7.58
N ARG A 85 -23.33 3.38 8.31
CA ARG A 85 -24.70 3.10 7.85
C ARG A 85 -25.36 4.43 7.46
N GLY A 86 -25.34 4.77 6.18
CA GLY A 86 -25.85 6.05 5.67
C GLY A 86 -25.11 6.58 4.45
N PHE A 87 -23.87 6.13 4.19
CA PHE A 87 -23.19 6.45 2.94
C PHE A 87 -23.72 5.58 1.81
N ASN A 88 -24.16 6.23 0.73
CA ASN A 88 -24.49 5.55 -0.51
C ASN A 88 -23.23 4.82 -1.00
N ARG A 89 -23.26 3.47 -0.99
CA ARG A 89 -22.10 2.62 -1.31
C ARG A 89 -21.55 2.86 -2.72
N ASN A 90 -22.34 3.51 -3.58
CA ASN A 90 -21.98 3.91 -4.94
C ASN A 90 -21.21 5.24 -5.02
N LYS A 91 -21.01 5.96 -3.90
CA LYS A 91 -20.34 7.27 -3.83
C LYS A 91 -19.44 7.36 -2.59
N ILE A 92 -18.47 6.46 -2.48
CA ILE A 92 -17.49 6.47 -1.39
C ILE A 92 -16.29 7.31 -1.82
N ASN A 93 -16.08 8.45 -1.16
CA ASN A 93 -14.82 9.20 -1.25
C ASN A 93 -13.74 8.45 -0.45
N HIS A 94 -12.70 7.98 -1.13
CA HIS A 94 -11.62 7.19 -0.55
C HIS A 94 -10.51 8.08 0.04
N VAL A 95 -10.45 9.36 -0.35
CA VAL A 95 -9.47 10.32 0.15
C VAL A 95 -9.64 10.50 1.66
N GLY A 96 -8.55 10.30 2.38
CA GLY A 96 -8.48 10.40 3.83
C GLY A 96 -9.03 9.20 4.60
N LYS A 97 -9.45 8.13 3.92
CA LYS A 97 -9.79 6.85 4.55
C LYS A 97 -8.55 6.06 4.90
N ARG A 98 -8.62 5.33 6.01
CA ARG A 98 -7.56 4.42 6.46
C ARG A 98 -7.75 3.04 5.86
N VAL A 99 -6.70 2.51 5.24
CA VAL A 99 -6.72 1.22 4.56
C VAL A 99 -5.49 0.36 4.86
N LEU A 100 -5.64 -0.94 4.59
CA LEU A 100 -4.55 -1.92 4.55
C LEU A 100 -4.71 -2.84 3.33
N PRO A 101 -3.62 -3.25 2.67
CA PRO A 101 -3.69 -4.30 1.69
C PRO A 101 -3.68 -5.67 2.39
N LEU A 102 -4.81 -6.39 2.34
CA LEU A 102 -4.95 -7.71 2.96
C LEU A 102 -5.44 -8.74 1.94
N CYS A 103 -4.80 -9.91 1.85
CA CYS A 103 -5.37 -11.04 1.11
C CYS A 103 -6.65 -11.54 1.81
N ARG A 104 -7.52 -12.24 1.07
CA ARG A 104 -8.80 -12.77 1.57
C ARG A 104 -8.72 -13.42 2.96
N ASN A 105 -7.72 -14.27 3.20
CA ASN A 105 -7.58 -14.97 4.47
C ASN A 105 -7.29 -14.00 5.63
N CYS A 106 -6.32 -13.09 5.45
CA CYS A 106 -5.98 -12.08 6.46
C CYS A 106 -7.11 -11.06 6.65
N HIS A 107 -7.85 -10.74 5.58
CA HIS A 107 -9.02 -9.88 5.62
C HIS A 107 -10.15 -10.50 6.46
N GLN A 108 -10.42 -11.79 6.28
CA GLN A 108 -11.39 -12.51 7.11
C GLN A 108 -10.93 -12.63 8.57
N GLN A 109 -9.64 -12.89 8.79
CA GLN A 109 -9.05 -12.90 10.12
C GLN A 109 -9.25 -11.56 10.84
N PHE A 110 -9.01 -10.44 10.15
CA PHE A 110 -9.26 -9.11 10.70
C PHE A 110 -10.72 -8.97 11.17
N HIS A 111 -11.68 -9.32 10.32
CA HIS A 111 -13.10 -9.25 10.68
C HIS A 111 -13.47 -10.17 11.85
N SER A 112 -12.81 -11.33 11.96
CA SER A 112 -13.09 -12.30 13.02
C SER A 112 -12.52 -11.89 14.38
N MET A 113 -11.30 -11.33 14.42
CA MET A 113 -10.62 -11.01 15.69
C MET A 113 -10.81 -9.56 16.14
N GLY A 114 -11.18 -8.67 15.22
CA GLY A 114 -11.32 -7.25 15.48
C GLY A 114 -10.02 -6.46 15.35
N ALA A 115 -10.15 -5.16 15.12
CA ALA A 115 -9.06 -4.28 14.73
C ALA A 115 -7.93 -4.20 15.77
N ILE A 116 -8.27 -4.07 17.05
CA ILE A 116 -7.28 -3.89 18.14
C ILE A 116 -6.34 -5.09 18.21
N THR A 117 -6.90 -6.30 18.30
CA THR A 117 -6.14 -7.54 18.37
C THR A 117 -5.31 -7.76 17.10
N PHE A 118 -5.89 -7.50 15.93
CA PHE A 118 -5.19 -7.67 14.66
C PHE A 118 -3.97 -6.76 14.54
N PHE A 119 -4.08 -5.48 14.91
CA PHE A 119 -2.96 -4.55 14.86
C PHE A 119 -1.89 -4.88 15.89
N GLN A 120 -2.27 -5.29 17.10
CA GLN A 120 -1.31 -5.67 18.13
C GLN A 120 -0.49 -6.91 17.75
N GLN A 121 -1.15 -7.94 17.21
CA GLN A 121 -0.47 -9.19 16.83
C GLN A 121 0.46 -9.01 15.63
N ASN A 122 0.02 -8.26 14.62
CA ASN A 122 0.78 -8.09 13.37
C ASN A 122 1.70 -6.86 13.38
N LYS A 123 1.59 -5.99 14.39
CA LYS A 123 2.39 -4.75 14.54
C LYS A 123 2.38 -3.87 13.28
N ILE A 124 1.20 -3.70 12.69
CA ILE A 124 0.99 -2.88 11.49
C ILE A 124 0.13 -1.65 11.81
N ILE A 125 0.39 -0.56 11.09
CA ILE A 125 -0.43 0.65 11.10
C ILE A 125 -1.11 0.84 9.74
N PRO A 126 -2.40 1.23 9.70
CA PRO A 126 -3.06 1.53 8.44
C PRO A 126 -2.56 2.85 7.85
N ILE A 127 -2.57 2.95 6.52
CA ILE A 127 -2.22 4.18 5.82
C ILE A 127 -3.47 4.98 5.48
N LYS A 128 -3.34 6.31 5.48
CA LYS A 128 -4.41 7.22 5.14
C LYS A 128 -4.24 7.66 3.69
N LEU A 129 -5.20 7.35 2.83
CA LEU A 129 -5.09 7.64 1.40
C LEU A 129 -5.04 9.14 1.13
N THR A 130 -4.05 9.55 0.35
CA THR A 130 -3.97 10.87 -0.28
C THR A 130 -4.73 10.89 -1.60
N GLU A 131 -4.84 12.05 -2.24
CA GLU A 131 -5.46 12.19 -3.57
C GLU A 131 -4.69 11.41 -4.63
N ASP A 132 -3.36 11.52 -4.62
CA ASP A 132 -2.48 10.80 -5.53
C ASP A 132 -2.58 9.28 -5.33
N ASP A 133 -2.72 8.82 -4.09
CA ASP A 133 -2.93 7.40 -3.79
C ASP A 133 -4.23 6.88 -4.40
N VAL A 134 -5.33 7.63 -4.23
CA VAL A 134 -6.65 7.23 -4.77
C VAL A 134 -6.62 7.12 -6.29
N ILE A 135 -5.96 8.06 -6.96
CA ILE A 135 -5.84 8.09 -8.42
C ILE A 135 -4.91 6.95 -8.91
N SER A 136 -3.73 6.80 -8.31
CA SER A 136 -2.75 5.78 -8.70
C SER A 136 -3.27 4.35 -8.49
N LEU A 137 -4.09 4.14 -7.46
CA LEU A 137 -4.75 2.86 -7.17
C LEU A 137 -6.02 2.64 -8.00
N ASN A 138 -6.38 3.57 -8.89
CA ASN A 138 -7.61 3.55 -9.70
C ASN A 138 -8.89 3.37 -8.86
N LEU A 139 -8.93 3.93 -7.65
CA LEU A 139 -10.10 3.92 -6.80
C LEU A 139 -11.13 4.96 -7.25
N GLU A 140 -10.66 6.13 -7.68
CA GLU A 140 -11.47 7.21 -8.21
C GLU A 140 -10.70 7.94 -9.33
N SER A 141 -11.41 8.51 -10.29
CA SER A 141 -10.78 9.37 -11.31
C SER A 141 -10.39 10.73 -10.74
N LYS A 142 -9.40 11.39 -11.36
CA LYS A 142 -9.00 12.75 -10.99
C LYS A 142 -10.19 13.73 -10.90
N LYS A 143 -11.12 13.64 -11.86
CA LYS A 143 -12.36 14.45 -11.87
C LYS A 143 -13.25 14.19 -10.65
N GLN A 144 -13.35 12.93 -10.20
CA GLN A 144 -14.14 12.59 -9.01
C GLN A 144 -13.49 13.13 -7.75
N VAL A 145 -12.16 13.01 -7.63
CA VAL A 145 -11.41 13.57 -6.49
C VAL A 145 -11.58 15.09 -6.41
N GLU A 146 -11.37 15.80 -7.53
CA GLU A 146 -11.56 17.26 -7.63
C GLU A 146 -12.99 17.67 -7.23
N TYR A 147 -14.00 16.98 -7.78
CA TYR A 147 -15.41 17.23 -7.42
C TYR A 147 -15.64 17.13 -5.92
N TYR A 148 -15.13 16.09 -5.26
CA TYR A 148 -15.33 15.95 -3.82
C TYR A 148 -14.61 17.01 -3.00
N GLN A 149 -13.45 17.51 -3.44
CA GLN A 149 -12.72 18.58 -2.73
C GLN A 149 -13.43 19.93 -2.85
N GLU A 150 -13.91 20.28 -4.04
CA GLU A 150 -14.68 21.52 -4.26
C GLU A 150 -15.95 21.57 -3.40
N ASN A 151 -16.64 20.43 -3.27
CA ASN A 151 -17.86 20.31 -2.47
C ASN A 151 -17.59 20.17 -0.96
N LYS A 152 -16.38 19.76 -0.54
CA LYS A 152 -15.99 19.71 0.89
C LYS A 152 -15.72 21.11 1.45
N ASN A 153 -15.24 22.03 0.61
CA ASN A 153 -14.85 23.39 0.96
C ASN A 153 -16.01 24.40 0.87
N GLY A 154 -17.26 23.96 0.66
CA GLY A 154 -18.44 24.80 0.82
C GLY A 154 -18.72 25.81 -0.30
N ASN A 155 -18.23 25.61 -1.52
CA ASN A 155 -18.64 26.44 -2.66
C ASN A 155 -19.92 25.90 -3.31
N TYR A 156 -21.06 26.27 -2.75
CA TYR A 156 -22.33 26.21 -3.49
C TYR A 156 -22.23 27.17 -4.68
N LYS A 157 -21.99 26.66 -5.89
CA LYS A 157 -22.43 27.36 -7.10
C LYS A 157 -23.93 27.09 -7.24
N SER A 158 -24.70 27.99 -6.65
CA SER A 158 -26.11 28.22 -6.98
C SER A 158 -26.31 28.49 -8.46
#